data_AF-A0A5J5G5D5-F1
#
_entry.id   AF-A0A5J5G5D5-F1
#
_cell.length_a   1.000
_cell.length_b   1.000
_cell.length_c   1.000
_cell.angle_alpha   90.00
_cell.angle_beta   90.00
_cell.angle_gamma   90.00
#
_symmetry.space_group_name_H-M   'P 1'
#
loop_
_entity.id
_entity.type
_entity.pdbx_description
1 polymer ?
#
loop_
_entity_poly.entity_id
_entity_poly.type
_entity_poly.pdbx_seq_one_letter_code
_entity_poly.pdbx_strand_id
1 'polypeptide(L)'
;MGDGDWRGYLPIIDAALALGGHLRVGMKDNILYRKGELARSNVQFVERVKRIVAEWDRSVAPPDEARARLGFMRQGEAGAPQ
;
A
#
# COMPACT_ATOMS: atom_id res chain seq x y z
N MET A 1 -19.54 8.14 -18.82
CA MET A 1 -18.98 7.97 -17.46
C MET A 1 -18.47 6.53 -17.37
N GLY A 2 -17.37 6.23 -18.07
CA GLY A 2 -16.95 4.85 -18.35
C GLY A 2 -15.93 4.37 -17.32
N ASP A 3 -16.27 3.27 -16.64
CA ASP A 3 -15.37 2.24 -16.11
C ASP A 3 -13.94 2.70 -15.84
N GLY A 4 -13.71 3.48 -14.77
CA GLY A 4 -12.35 3.82 -14.31
C GLY A 4 -11.47 2.56 -14.32
N ASP A 5 -10.22 2.69 -14.75
CA ASP A 5 -9.33 1.56 -15.05
C ASP A 5 -8.99 0.74 -13.78
N TRP A 6 -9.90 -0.15 -13.41
CA TRP A 6 -9.75 -1.10 -12.31
C TRP A 6 -8.84 -2.27 -12.70
N ARG A 7 -8.67 -2.51 -14.01
CA ARG A 7 -8.02 -3.72 -14.54
C ARG A 7 -6.53 -3.71 -14.26
N GLY A 8 -5.88 -2.54 -14.31
CA GLY A 8 -4.45 -2.41 -14.06
C GLY A 8 -4.05 -2.53 -12.58
N TYR A 9 -4.96 -2.27 -11.64
CA TYR A 9 -4.60 -2.09 -10.23
C TYR A 9 -3.99 -3.35 -9.59
N LEU A 10 -4.63 -4.51 -9.72
CA LEU A 10 -4.11 -5.75 -9.13
C LEU A 10 -2.89 -6.32 -9.87
N PRO A 11 -2.87 -6.38 -11.22
CA PRO A 11 -1.69 -6.85 -11.94
C PRO A 11 -0.43 -6.04 -11.62
N ILE A 12 -0.54 -4.72 -11.41
CA ILE A 12 0.59 -3.88 -11.02
C ILE A 12 1.06 -4.22 -9.59
N ILE A 13 0.14 -4.46 -8.66
CA ILE A 13 0.47 -4.90 -7.30
C ILE A 13 1.21 -6.24 -7.33
N ASP A 14 0.67 -7.22 -8.08
CA ASP A 14 1.26 -8.56 -8.19
C ASP A 14 2.64 -8.51 -8.86
N ALA A 15 2.78 -7.69 -9.92
CA ALA A 15 4.07 -7.47 -10.57
C ALA A 15 5.10 -6.84 -9.62
N ALA A 16 4.70 -5.82 -8.85
CA ALA A 16 5.59 -5.20 -7.86
C ALA A 16 5.99 -6.18 -6.75
N LEU A 17 5.08 -7.06 -6.31
CA LEU A 17 5.40 -8.14 -5.37
C LEU A 17 6.40 -9.13 -5.95
N ALA A 18 6.18 -9.59 -7.18
CA ALA A 18 7.05 -10.53 -7.88
C ALA A 18 8.48 -9.97 -8.05
N LEU A 19 8.61 -8.66 -8.28
CA LEU A 19 9.90 -7.97 -8.40
C LEU A 19 10.55 -7.64 -7.05
N GLY A 20 9.92 -8.00 -5.92
CA GLY A 20 10.42 -7.71 -4.58
C GLY A 20 10.26 -6.25 -4.14
N GLY A 21 9.51 -5.45 -4.90
CA GLY A 21 9.31 -4.01 -4.67
C GLY A 21 8.40 -3.66 -3.50
N HIS A 22 8.18 -2.35 -3.32
CA HIS A 22 7.27 -1.77 -2.35
C HIS A 22 5.93 -1.41 -2.98
N LEU A 23 4.85 -1.54 -2.22
CA LEU A 23 3.49 -1.27 -2.69
C LEU A 23 2.99 0.09 -2.21
N ARG A 24 2.27 0.77 -3.09
CA ARG A 24 1.50 1.98 -2.78
C ARG A 24 0.04 1.72 -3.11
N VAL A 25 -0.84 2.07 -2.20
CA VAL A 25 -2.29 1.87 -2.34
C VAL A 25 -3.09 3.04 -1.78
N GLY A 26 -4.29 3.23 -2.31
CA GLY A 26 -5.27 4.16 -1.78
C GLY A 26 -6.19 4.74 -2.85
N MET A 27 -7.19 5.48 -2.38
CA MET A 27 -8.20 6.14 -3.22
C MET A 27 -7.62 7.19 -4.18
N LYS A 28 -6.40 7.67 -3.90
CA LYS A 28 -5.64 8.54 -4.82
C LYS A 28 -5.30 7.79 -6.12
N ASP A 29 -4.91 6.53 -6.00
CA ASP A 29 -4.41 5.74 -7.12
C ASP A 29 -5.55 4.99 -7.82
N ASN A 30 -6.60 4.60 -7.07
CA ASN A 30 -7.78 3.94 -7.60
C ASN A 30 -9.01 4.16 -6.71
N ILE A 31 -10.16 4.51 -7.28
CA ILE A 31 -11.42 4.69 -6.54
C ILE A 31 -12.31 3.44 -6.51
N LEU A 32 -12.03 2.43 -7.35
CA LEU A 32 -12.81 1.20 -7.46
C LEU A 32 -12.19 0.06 -6.64
N TYR A 33 -12.97 -0.56 -5.77
CA TYR A 33 -12.57 -1.78 -5.08
C TYR A 33 -12.61 -2.99 -6.02
N ARG A 34 -13.63 -3.09 -6.86
CA ARG A 34 -13.72 -4.07 -7.96
C ARG A 34 -14.52 -3.46 -9.12
N LYS A 35 -14.61 -4.17 -10.24
CA LYS A 35 -15.39 -3.70 -11.40
C LYS A 35 -16.81 -3.27 -10.97
N GLY A 36 -17.12 -1.98 -11.16
CA GLY A 36 -18.42 -1.40 -10.83
C GLY A 36 -18.69 -1.15 -9.35
N GLU A 37 -17.70 -1.35 -8.45
CA GLU A 37 -17.85 -1.10 -7.01
C GLU A 37 -16.82 -0.09 -6.53
N LEU A 38 -17.27 1.07 -6.06
CA LEU A 38 -16.42 2.07 -5.43
C LEU A 38 -15.91 1.59 -4.07
N ALA A 39 -14.65 1.90 -3.77
CA ALA A 39 -14.11 1.72 -2.44
C ALA A 39 -14.76 2.72 -1.47
N ARG A 40 -15.08 2.23 -0.27
CA ARG A 40 -15.66 3.00 0.83
C ARG A 40 -14.59 3.74 1.64
N SER A 41 -13.36 3.23 1.65
CA SER A 41 -12.26 3.84 2.40
C SER A 41 -10.90 3.35 1.91
N ASN A 42 -9.84 4.11 2.23
CA ASN A 42 -8.46 3.68 2.03
C ASN A 42 -8.13 2.36 2.77
N VAL A 43 -8.79 2.10 3.90
CA VAL A 43 -8.59 0.89 4.71
C VAL A 43 -8.89 -0.37 3.90
N GLN A 44 -9.90 -0.34 3.02
CA GLN A 44 -10.24 -1.49 2.18
C GLN A 44 -9.10 -1.89 1.24
N PHE A 45 -8.36 -0.91 0.69
CA PHE A 45 -7.21 -1.21 -0.16
C PHE A 45 -6.05 -1.78 0.65
N VAL A 46 -5.79 -1.22 1.83
CA VAL A 46 -4.73 -1.69 2.74
C VAL A 46 -4.99 -3.13 3.17
N GLU A 47 -6.20 -3.45 3.64
CA GLU A 47 -6.54 -4.81 4.08
C GLU A 47 -6.50 -5.82 2.93
N ARG A 48 -6.94 -5.42 1.73
CA ARG A 48 -6.83 -6.27 0.55
C ARG A 48 -5.37 -6.60 0.23
N VAL A 49 -4.50 -5.59 0.22
CA VAL A 49 -3.08 -5.80 -0.08
C VAL A 49 -2.39 -6.58 1.03
N LYS A 50 -2.71 -6.36 2.31
CA LYS A 50 -2.19 -7.18 3.41
C LYS A 50 -2.50 -8.67 3.19
N ARG A 51 -3.72 -8.99 2.73
CA ARG A 51 -4.09 -10.38 2.40
C ARG A 51 -3.26 -10.93 1.24
N ILE A 52 -3.16 -10.19 0.13
CA ILE A 52 -2.36 -10.60 -1.05
C ILE A 52 -0.89 -10.79 -0.66
N VAL A 53 -0.29 -9.87 0.09
CA VAL A 53 1.10 -9.96 0.56
C VAL A 53 1.31 -11.23 1.40
N ALA A 54 0.34 -11.58 2.26
CA ALA A 54 0.39 -12.80 3.06
C ALA A 54 0.27 -14.07 2.20
N GLU A 55 -0.55 -14.06 1.13
CA GLU A 55 -0.64 -15.17 0.16
C GLU A 55 0.68 -15.42 -0.58
N TRP A 56 1.58 -14.42 -0.64
CA TRP A 56 2.93 -14.52 -1.20
C TRP A 56 4.01 -14.88 -0.15
N ASP A 57 3.62 -15.34 1.04
CA ASP A 57 4.52 -15.64 2.17
C ASP A 57 5.39 -14.44 2.59
N ARG A 58 4.87 -13.21 2.44
CA ARG A 58 5.53 -11.97 2.86
C ARG A 58 4.74 -11.29 3.97
N SER A 59 5.38 -10.36 4.68
CA SER A 59 4.76 -9.53 5.71
C SER A 59 4.90 -8.04 5.40
N VAL A 60 3.95 -7.25 5.89
CA VAL A 60 4.00 -5.78 5.80
C VAL A 60 4.87 -5.25 6.93
N ALA A 61 5.87 -4.45 6.58
CA ALA A 61 6.79 -3.85 7.54
C ALA A 61 6.07 -2.88 8.50
N PRO A 62 6.32 -2.94 9.82
CA PRO A 62 5.86 -1.93 10.76
C PRO A 62 6.42 -0.54 10.44
N PRO A 63 5.76 0.54 10.88
CA PRO A 63 6.20 1.91 10.59
C PRO A 63 7.63 2.23 11.06
N ASP A 64 8.07 1.69 12.20
CA ASP A 64 9.44 1.87 12.70
C ASP A 64 10.48 1.22 11.79
N GLU A 65 10.19 0.01 11.30
CA GLU A 65 11.06 -0.69 10.36
C GLU A 65 11.12 0.03 9.01
N ALA A 66 9.98 0.49 8.51
CA ALA A 66 9.92 1.28 7.28
C ALA A 66 10.75 2.56 7.38
N ARG A 67 10.67 3.26 8.53
CA ARG A 67 11.50 4.44 8.82
C ARG A 67 12.98 4.12 8.80
N ALA A 68 13.41 3.07 9.50
CA ALA A 68 14.81 2.66 9.54
C ALA A 68 15.36 2.33 8.14
N ARG A 69 14.58 1.61 7.32
CA ARG A 69 14.95 1.27 5.93
C ARG A 69 15.03 2.48 5.00
N LEU A 70 14.20 3.50 5.23
CA LEU A 70 14.13 4.72 4.41
C LEU A 70 14.99 5.87 4.97
N GLY A 71 15.65 5.68 6.11
CA GLY A 71 16.46 6.73 6.76
C GLY A 71 15.66 7.86 7.39
N PHE A 72 14.41 7.62 7.78
CA PHE A 72 13.55 8.62 8.41
C PHE A 72 13.60 8.52 9.93
N MET A 73 13.78 9.64 10.62
CA MET A 73 13.64 9.74 12.07
C MET A 73 12.18 9.96 12.48
N ARG A 74 11.82 9.52 13.68
CA ARG A 74 10.48 9.75 14.22
C ARG A 74 10.32 11.25 14.51
N GLN A 75 9.23 11.85 14.04
CA GLN A 75 8.88 13.22 14.43
C GLN A 75 8.55 13.21 15.94
N GLY A 76 9.51 13.67 16.74
CA GLY A 76 9.54 13.53 18.20
C GLY A 76 10.97 13.36 18.75
N GLU A 77 11.89 12.81 17.95
CA GLU A 77 13.33 12.71 18.29
C GLU A 77 14.13 13.91 17.74
N ALA A 78 13.53 14.69 16.85
CA ALA A 78 14.13 15.89 16.24
C ALA A 78 14.20 17.13 17.18
N GLY A 79 14.15 16.93 18.49
CA GLY A 79 13.95 18.02 19.46
C GLY A 79 14.47 17.80 20.88
N ALA A 80 15.50 16.98 21.08
CA ALA A 80 16.29 17.08 22.31
C ALA A 80 17.36 18.17 22.10
N PRO A 81 17.26 19.36 22.73
CA PRO A 81 18.42 20.23 22.83
C PRO A 81 19.48 19.49 23.65
N GLN A 82 20.70 19.52 23.13
CA GLN A 82 21.89 19.10 23.85
C GLN A 82 22.25 20.18 24.87
#